data_AF-A0A7C9FR27-F1
#
_entry.id   AF-A0A7C9FR27-F1
#
_cell.length_a   1.000
_cell.length_b   1.000
_cell.length_c   1.000
_cell.angle_alpha   90.00
_cell.angle_beta   90.00
_cell.angle_gamma   90.00
#
_symmetry.space_group_name_H-M   'P 1'
#
loop_
_entity.id
_entity.type
_entity.pdbx_description
1 polymer ?
#
loop_
_entity_poly.entity_id
_entity_poly.type
_entity_poly.pdbx_seq_one_letter_code
_entity_poly.pdbx_strand_id
1 'polypeptide(L)'
;MKENRERPSQRCDVELKLAVARTMKDEEGFFYPHNVDFRGRAYPMHPYLNHVDSDMCRGILEFAEGRPLGRSGLQWLKIHLSKLYGHDVNKWSHEGRLAFAENNLGDIFDSADKPLEGRRWWLKAEYPFQCLAVCIDLAAALRSPTPEAFISHIPVHQVCI
;
A
#
# COMPACT_ATOMS: atom_id res chain seq x y z
N MET A 1 -28.79 -6.59 14.35
CA MET A 1 -29.73 -6.29 13.24
C MET A 1 -29.20 -5.26 12.24
N LYS A 2 -28.66 -4.10 12.66
CA LYS A 2 -28.06 -3.09 11.76
C LYS A 2 -26.86 -3.61 10.96
N GLU A 3 -25.93 -4.27 11.63
CA GLU A 3 -24.72 -4.83 11.02
C GLU A 3 -25.03 -5.84 9.90
N ASN A 4 -26.03 -6.71 10.08
CA ASN A 4 -26.47 -7.65 9.04
C ASN A 4 -27.12 -6.96 7.84
N ARG A 5 -27.65 -5.73 7.98
CA ARG A 5 -28.23 -4.95 6.87
C ARG A 5 -27.17 -4.19 6.07
N GLU A 6 -26.03 -3.86 6.66
CA GLU A 6 -24.93 -3.12 6.00
C GLU A 6 -23.98 -4.04 5.24
N ARG A 7 -23.78 -5.28 5.71
CA ARG A 7 -22.91 -6.29 5.08
C ARG A 7 -23.18 -6.54 3.60
N PRO A 8 -24.43 -6.65 3.11
CA PRO A 8 -24.68 -6.84 1.68
C PRO A 8 -24.17 -5.67 0.83
N SER A 9 -24.34 -4.43 1.30
CA SER A 9 -23.86 -3.23 0.61
C SER A 9 -22.34 -3.19 0.55
N GLN A 10 -21.67 -3.42 1.69
CA GLN A 10 -20.20 -3.46 1.76
C GLN A 10 -19.60 -4.57 0.90
N ARG A 11 -20.24 -5.75 0.87
CA ARG A 11 -19.82 -6.85 0.01
C ARG A 11 -19.95 -6.46 -1.47
N CYS A 12 -21.08 -5.86 -1.87
CA CYS A 12 -21.29 -5.42 -3.24
C CYS A 12 -20.23 -4.40 -3.69
N ASP A 13 -19.92 -3.42 -2.83
CA ASP A 13 -18.87 -2.43 -3.08
C ASP A 13 -17.50 -3.08 -3.31
N VAL A 14 -17.10 -4.01 -2.44
CA VAL A 14 -15.83 -4.74 -2.57
C VAL A 14 -15.80 -5.61 -3.84
N GLU A 15 -16.89 -6.30 -4.18
CA GLU A 15 -16.94 -7.12 -5.39
C GLU A 15 -16.82 -6.28 -6.66
N LEU A 16 -17.45 -5.09 -6.71
CA LEU A 16 -17.31 -4.17 -7.85
C LEU A 16 -15.87 -3.67 -7.99
N LYS A 17 -15.23 -3.30 -6.87
CA LYS A 17 -13.82 -2.89 -6.83
C LYS A 17 -12.89 -3.99 -7.35
N LEU A 18 -13.09 -5.22 -6.88
CA LEU A 18 -12.31 -6.39 -7.30
C LEU A 18 -12.58 -6.80 -8.75
N ALA A 19 -13.81 -6.64 -9.24
CA ALA A 19 -14.15 -6.92 -10.64
C ALA A 19 -13.38 -5.98 -11.59
N VAL A 20 -13.34 -4.69 -11.27
CA VAL A 20 -12.52 -3.71 -12.03
C VAL A 20 -11.04 -4.07 -11.93
N ALA A 21 -10.52 -4.34 -10.73
CA ALA A 21 -9.12 -4.72 -10.53
C ALA A 21 -8.73 -5.96 -11.35
N ARG A 22 -9.59 -6.98 -11.38
CA ARG A 22 -9.37 -8.20 -12.19
C ARG A 22 -9.37 -7.91 -13.70
N THR A 23 -10.20 -6.97 -14.14
CA THR A 23 -10.28 -6.58 -15.56
C THR A 23 -9.02 -5.83 -15.98
N MET A 24 -8.48 -4.97 -15.11
CA MET A 24 -7.30 -4.16 -15.39
C MET A 24 -5.97 -4.89 -15.13
N LYS A 25 -6.00 -6.10 -14.54
CA LYS A 25 -4.81 -6.81 -14.07
C LYS A 25 -3.78 -7.09 -15.18
N ASP A 26 -4.27 -7.42 -16.37
CA ASP A 26 -3.43 -7.84 -17.50
C ASP A 26 -3.09 -6.68 -18.46
N GLU A 27 -3.55 -5.47 -18.16
CA GLU A 27 -3.19 -4.25 -18.89
C GLU A 27 -1.79 -3.78 -18.47
N GLU A 28 -1.01 -3.21 -19.40
CA GLU A 28 0.34 -2.67 -19.11
C GLU A 28 0.29 -1.51 -18.11
N GLY A 29 -0.80 -0.73 -18.16
CA GLY A 29 -1.05 0.38 -17.26
C GLY A 29 -2.30 1.15 -17.70
N PHE A 30 -2.86 1.93 -16.78
CA PHE A 30 -4.04 2.75 -17.05
C PHE A 30 -3.95 4.10 -16.33
N PHE A 31 -4.76 5.05 -16.79
CA PHE A 31 -4.78 6.42 -16.28
C PHE A 31 -6.10 6.73 -15.58
N TYR A 32 -6.03 7.54 -14.53
CA TYR A 32 -7.21 8.11 -13.89
C TYR A 32 -7.43 9.54 -14.41
N PRO A 33 -8.43 9.79 -15.25
CA PRO A 33 -8.81 11.15 -15.58
C PRO A 33 -9.49 11.80 -14.36
N HIS A 34 -9.15 13.05 -14.06
CA HIS A 34 -9.60 13.75 -12.85
C HIS A 34 -10.61 14.85 -13.17
N ASN A 35 -11.58 15.04 -12.28
CA ASN A 35 -12.49 16.17 -12.24
C ASN A 35 -12.20 17.05 -11.02
N VAL A 36 -12.68 18.29 -11.00
CA VAL A 36 -12.37 19.29 -9.96
C VAL A 36 -13.65 19.81 -9.30
N ASP A 37 -13.67 19.88 -7.97
CA ASP A 37 -14.79 20.46 -7.21
C ASP A 37 -14.76 22.00 -7.19
N PHE A 38 -15.81 22.62 -6.64
CA PHE A 38 -15.92 24.09 -6.54
C PHE A 38 -14.80 24.78 -5.72
N ARG A 39 -14.00 24.01 -4.97
CA ARG A 39 -12.87 24.50 -4.17
C ARG A 39 -11.52 24.24 -4.85
N GLY A 40 -11.53 23.66 -6.05
CA GLY A 40 -10.30 23.31 -6.76
C GLY A 40 -9.69 21.96 -6.39
N ARG A 41 -10.37 21.10 -5.62
CA ARG A 41 -9.85 19.76 -5.26
C ARG A 41 -10.09 18.78 -6.40
N ALA A 42 -9.05 18.05 -6.79
CA ALA A 42 -9.12 17.03 -7.83
C ALA A 42 -9.60 15.68 -7.29
N TYR A 43 -10.46 15.01 -8.06
CA TYR A 43 -11.02 13.69 -7.76
C TYR A 43 -10.95 12.80 -9.00
N PRO A 44 -10.53 11.53 -8.87
CA PRO A 44 -10.62 10.56 -9.95
C PRO A 44 -12.07 10.41 -10.42
N MET A 45 -12.30 10.39 -11.74
CA MET A 45 -13.66 10.21 -12.27
C MET A 45 -14.17 8.77 -12.17
N HIS A 46 -13.26 7.79 -12.07
CA HIS A 46 -13.64 6.38 -11.98
C HIS A 46 -14.21 6.05 -10.58
N PRO A 47 -15.46 5.58 -10.47
CA PRO A 47 -16.18 5.56 -9.20
C PRO A 47 -15.86 4.37 -8.29
N TYR A 48 -15.32 3.27 -8.82
CA TYR A 48 -15.15 2.02 -8.06
C TYR A 48 -13.73 1.82 -7.54
N LEU A 49 -12.77 1.58 -8.44
CA LEU A 49 -11.36 1.45 -8.10
C LEU A 49 -10.65 2.78 -8.38
N ASN A 50 -10.07 3.40 -7.35
CA ASN A 50 -9.20 4.57 -7.48
C ASN A 50 -8.30 4.73 -6.24
N HIS A 51 -7.25 5.54 -6.37
CA HIS A 51 -6.21 5.73 -5.35
C HIS A 51 -6.58 6.66 -4.18
N VAL A 52 -7.77 7.29 -4.21
CA VAL A 52 -8.25 8.19 -3.13
C VAL A 52 -9.14 7.45 -2.13
N ASP A 53 -9.56 6.23 -2.48
CA ASP A 53 -10.50 5.43 -1.69
C ASP A 53 -9.80 4.61 -0.57
N SER A 54 -10.45 3.53 -0.15
CA SER A 54 -10.09 2.69 0.98
C SER A 54 -8.67 2.12 0.92
N ASP A 55 -8.19 1.67 2.07
CA ASP A 55 -6.90 0.97 2.19
C ASP A 55 -6.76 -0.19 1.20
N MET A 56 -7.83 -0.97 0.99
CA MET A 56 -7.85 -2.05 0.00
C MET A 56 -7.61 -1.53 -1.42
N CYS A 57 -8.29 -0.45 -1.83
CA CYS A 57 -8.09 0.13 -3.17
C CYS A 57 -6.65 0.61 -3.34
N ARG A 58 -6.09 1.29 -2.33
CA ARG A 58 -4.71 1.77 -2.35
C ARG A 58 -3.67 0.66 -2.29
N GLY A 59 -3.94 -0.44 -1.59
CA GLY A 59 -3.04 -1.59 -1.52
C GLY A 59 -3.04 -2.47 -2.78
N ILE A 60 -4.06 -2.33 -3.65
CA ILE A 60 -4.13 -3.02 -4.95
C ILE A 60 -3.41 -2.23 -6.05
N LEU A 61 -3.33 -0.90 -5.94
CA LEU A 61 -2.80 -0.03 -6.97
C LEU A 61 -1.31 0.30 -6.75
N GLU A 62 -0.53 0.20 -7.82
CA GLU A 62 0.87 0.62 -7.87
C GLU A 62 1.13 1.46 -9.14
N PHE A 63 2.30 2.10 -9.23
CA PHE A 63 2.67 2.82 -10.46
C PHE A 63 3.02 1.83 -11.57
N ALA A 64 2.49 2.04 -12.78
CA ALA A 64 2.86 1.22 -13.94
C ALA A 64 4.36 1.36 -14.29
N GLU A 65 4.89 2.59 -14.22
CA GLU A 65 6.33 2.85 -14.40
C GLU A 65 7.05 2.81 -13.05
N GLY A 66 7.84 1.75 -12.84
CA GLY A 66 8.68 1.61 -11.65
C GLY A 66 9.94 2.48 -11.71
N ARG A 67 10.56 2.70 -10.55
CA ARG A 67 11.82 3.44 -10.43
C ARG A 67 12.84 2.67 -9.59
N PRO A 68 14.15 2.74 -9.91
CA PRO A 68 15.17 2.18 -9.04
C PRO A 68 15.13 2.89 -7.68
N LEU A 69 15.14 2.13 -6.59
CA LEU A 69 15.04 2.67 -5.25
C LEU A 69 16.18 3.66 -4.93
N GLY A 70 17.41 3.33 -5.35
CA GLY A 70 18.61 3.98 -4.87
C GLY A 70 18.76 3.85 -3.34
N ARG A 71 19.80 4.49 -2.80
CA ARG A 71 20.06 4.48 -1.35
C ARG A 71 18.93 5.13 -0.55
N SER A 72 18.39 6.25 -1.02
CA SER A 72 17.32 6.99 -0.34
C SER A 72 15.97 6.32 -0.48
N GLY A 73 15.63 5.74 -1.63
CA GLY A 73 14.33 5.10 -1.84
C GLY A 73 14.15 3.86 -0.95
N LEU A 74 15.21 3.07 -0.73
CA LEU A 74 15.13 1.93 0.19
C LEU A 74 14.84 2.38 1.62
N GLN A 75 15.45 3.48 2.07
CA GLN A 75 15.17 4.08 3.38
C GLN A 75 13.73 4.61 3.44
N TRP A 76 13.28 5.29 2.39
CA TRP A 76 11.92 5.83 2.30
C TRP A 76 10.87 4.72 2.28
N LEU A 77 11.13 3.59 1.64
CA LEU A 77 10.24 2.43 1.62
C LEU A 77 10.07 1.84 3.04
N LYS A 78 11.17 1.73 3.80
CA LYS A 78 11.15 1.33 5.22
C LYS A 78 10.37 2.34 6.09
N ILE A 79 10.62 3.64 5.91
CA ILE A 79 9.88 4.70 6.62
C ILE A 79 8.39 4.67 6.26
N HIS A 80 8.07 4.37 5.00
CA HIS A 80 6.71 4.26 4.51
C HIS A 80 5.97 3.11 5.18
N LEU A 81 6.60 1.93 5.27
CA LEU A 81 6.07 0.77 6.00
C LEU A 81 5.74 1.14 7.46
N SER A 82 6.66 1.79 8.17
CA SER A 82 6.46 2.21 9.56
C SER A 82 5.31 3.20 9.71
N LYS A 83 5.10 4.09 8.72
CA LYS A 83 3.97 5.01 8.69
C LYS A 83 2.64 4.27 8.48
N LEU A 84 2.60 3.30 7.57
CA LEU A 84 1.40 2.49 7.31
C LEU A 84 1.05 1.57 8.48
N TYR A 85 2.07 1.11 9.22
CA TYR A 85 1.86 0.30 10.42
C TYR A 85 1.10 1.08 11.50
N GLY A 86 1.42 2.37 11.69
CA GLY A 86 0.68 3.24 12.60
C GLY A 86 1.04 3.02 14.07
N HIS A 87 0.06 3.16 14.99
CA HIS A 87 0.24 2.92 16.44
C HIS A 87 1.37 3.74 17.06
N ASP A 88 1.32 5.06 16.87
CA ASP A 88 2.33 6.05 17.29
C ASP A 88 3.70 5.97 16.59
N VAL A 89 4.02 4.87 15.89
CA VAL A 89 5.27 4.74 15.10
C VAL A 89 5.32 5.80 14.00
N ASN A 90 4.17 6.17 13.43
CA ASN A 90 4.04 7.25 12.46
C ASN A 90 4.46 8.63 13.00
N LYS A 91 4.48 8.83 14.33
CA LYS A 91 4.92 10.07 15.00
C LYS A 91 6.41 10.08 15.32
N TRP A 92 7.12 8.96 15.17
CA TRP A 92 8.53 8.87 15.50
C TRP A 92 9.39 9.65 14.49
N SER A 93 10.65 9.92 14.87
CA SER A 93 11.65 10.47 13.96
C SER A 93 11.87 9.55 12.75
N HIS A 94 12.49 10.07 11.69
CA HIS A 94 12.84 9.26 10.51
C HIS A 94 13.75 8.07 10.89
N GLU A 95 14.71 8.29 11.79
CA GLU A 95 15.58 7.24 12.30
C GLU A 95 14.81 6.19 13.11
N GLY A 96 13.89 6.62 13.98
CA GLY A 96 13.03 5.71 14.74
C GLY A 96 12.15 4.86 13.82
N ARG A 97 11.58 5.46 12.78
CA ARG A 97 10.79 4.76 11.76
C ARG A 97 11.64 3.78 10.96
N LEU A 98 12.88 4.14 10.62
CA LEU A 98 13.81 3.22 9.95
C LEU A 98 14.11 2.02 10.86
N ALA A 99 14.50 2.28 12.11
CA ALA A 99 14.81 1.24 13.10
C ALA A 99 13.62 0.32 13.38
N PHE A 100 12.39 0.84 13.37
CA PHE A 100 11.18 0.02 13.45
C PHE A 100 11.13 -1.02 12.32
N ALA A 101 11.37 -0.62 11.08
CA ALA A 101 11.36 -1.56 9.95
C ALA A 101 12.50 -2.60 10.07
N GLU A 102 13.71 -2.18 10.44
CA GLU A 102 14.85 -3.09 10.62
C GLU A 102 14.60 -4.13 11.73
N ASN A 103 14.02 -3.71 12.85
CA ASN A 103 13.73 -4.60 13.98
C ASN A 103 12.61 -5.61 13.68
N ASN A 104 11.78 -5.35 12.68
CA ASN A 104 10.65 -6.21 12.30
C ASN A 104 10.88 -6.93 10.95
N LEU A 105 12.12 -6.99 10.43
CA LEU A 105 12.42 -7.66 9.16
C LEU A 105 11.90 -9.10 9.08
N GLY A 106 11.97 -9.86 10.18
CA GLY A 106 11.43 -11.22 10.23
C GLY A 106 9.92 -11.28 9.99
N ASP A 107 9.17 -10.31 10.50
CA ASP A 107 7.71 -10.19 10.31
C ASP A 107 7.34 -9.67 8.92
N ILE A 108 8.19 -8.80 8.37
CA ILE A 108 8.07 -8.30 7.00
C ILE A 108 8.23 -9.46 6.01
N PHE A 109 9.29 -10.26 6.14
CA PHE A 109 9.50 -11.43 5.28
C PHE A 109 8.40 -12.48 5.45
N ASP A 110 7.97 -12.76 6.68
CA ASP A 110 6.86 -13.70 6.93
C ASP A 110 5.54 -13.22 6.31
N SER A 111 5.23 -11.92 6.42
CA SER A 111 4.04 -11.33 5.81
C SER A 111 4.07 -11.38 4.29
N ALA A 112 5.24 -11.18 3.68
CA ALA A 112 5.43 -11.28 2.23
C ALA A 112 5.31 -12.73 1.72
N ASP A 113 5.90 -13.71 2.42
CA ASP A 113 5.96 -15.10 1.97
C ASP A 113 4.68 -15.88 2.27
N LYS A 114 4.08 -15.63 3.43
CA LYS A 114 2.93 -16.38 3.95
C LYS A 114 1.85 -15.44 4.49
N PRO A 115 1.27 -14.58 3.63
CA PRO A 115 0.33 -13.53 4.07
C PRO A 115 -0.87 -14.06 4.84
N LEU A 116 -1.35 -15.27 4.54
CA LEU A 116 -2.52 -15.90 5.18
C LEU A 116 -2.16 -17.04 6.14
N GLU A 117 -0.97 -17.62 6.05
CA GLU A 117 -0.59 -18.82 6.81
C GLU A 117 0.46 -18.54 7.91
N GLY A 118 1.17 -17.42 7.79
CA GLY A 118 2.19 -17.00 8.75
C GLY A 118 1.60 -16.32 9.99
N ARG A 119 2.38 -15.43 10.58
CA ARG A 119 2.03 -14.65 11.78
C ARG A 119 1.01 -13.56 11.50
N ARG A 120 0.74 -13.27 10.21
CA ARG A 120 -0.20 -12.24 9.73
C ARG A 120 0.05 -10.88 10.40
N TRP A 121 1.32 -10.53 10.58
CA TRP A 121 1.73 -9.30 11.26
C TRP A 121 1.16 -8.05 10.58
N TRP A 122 1.11 -8.04 9.25
CA TRP A 122 0.51 -6.98 8.45
C TRP A 122 -0.95 -6.65 8.80
N LEU A 123 -1.75 -7.62 9.31
CA LEU A 123 -3.13 -7.36 9.73
C LEU A 123 -3.23 -6.45 10.97
N LYS A 124 -2.14 -6.28 11.71
CA LYS A 124 -2.09 -5.41 12.90
C LYS A 124 -1.85 -3.95 12.55
N ALA A 125 -1.48 -3.65 11.31
CA ALA A 125 -1.26 -2.27 10.85
C ALA A 125 -2.57 -1.47 10.79
N GLU A 126 -2.48 -0.14 10.91
CA GLU A 126 -3.62 0.76 10.65
C GLU A 126 -4.10 0.69 9.18
N TYR A 127 -3.17 0.45 8.25
CA TYR A 127 -3.42 0.32 6.82
C TYR A 127 -2.92 -1.05 6.32
N PRO A 128 -3.64 -2.15 6.61
CA PRO A 128 -3.15 -3.50 6.44
C PRO A 128 -2.82 -3.87 4.98
N PHE A 129 -3.68 -3.54 4.01
CA PHE A 129 -3.43 -3.93 2.62
C PHE A 129 -2.26 -3.15 2.01
N GLN A 130 -2.16 -1.86 2.28
CA GLN A 130 -0.97 -1.09 1.89
C GLN A 130 0.29 -1.62 2.60
N CYS A 131 0.22 -1.93 3.90
CA CYS A 131 1.34 -2.49 4.65
C CYS A 131 1.83 -3.81 4.04
N LEU A 132 0.90 -4.69 3.65
CA LEU A 132 1.23 -5.94 2.98
C LEU A 132 1.91 -5.72 1.63
N ALA A 133 1.39 -4.79 0.80
CA ALA A 133 2.01 -4.45 -0.48
C ALA A 133 3.45 -3.97 -0.30
N VAL A 134 3.71 -3.10 0.69
CA VAL A 134 5.08 -2.66 1.02
C VAL A 134 5.94 -3.80 1.56
N CYS A 135 5.39 -4.72 2.35
CA CYS A 135 6.14 -5.88 2.82
C CYS A 135 6.63 -6.75 1.66
N ILE A 136 5.78 -6.99 0.67
CA ILE A 136 6.11 -7.78 -0.53
C ILE A 136 7.22 -7.09 -1.32
N ASP A 137 7.06 -5.80 -1.63
CA ASP A 137 8.03 -5.02 -2.42
C ASP A 137 9.38 -4.89 -1.69
N LEU A 138 9.37 -4.57 -0.40
CA LEU A 138 10.58 -4.46 0.41
C LEU A 138 11.29 -5.82 0.57
N ALA A 139 10.54 -6.92 0.73
CA ALA A 139 11.13 -8.26 0.78
C ALA A 139 11.82 -8.62 -0.54
N ALA A 140 11.20 -8.32 -1.68
CA ALA A 140 11.79 -8.51 -3.00
C ALA A 140 13.06 -7.66 -3.18
N ALA A 141 13.02 -6.39 -2.79
CA ALA A 141 14.17 -5.50 -2.84
C ALA A 141 15.36 -6.01 -2.01
N LEU A 142 15.11 -6.41 -0.76
CA LEU A 142 16.16 -6.88 0.16
C LEU A 142 16.74 -8.25 -0.21
N ARG A 143 15.99 -9.07 -0.95
CA ARG A 143 16.47 -10.36 -1.49
C ARG A 143 17.25 -10.19 -2.79
N SER A 144 17.15 -9.04 -3.45
CA SER A 144 17.91 -8.78 -4.67
C SER A 144 19.42 -8.63 -4.36
N PRO A 145 20.31 -8.94 -5.32
CA PRO A 145 21.76 -8.77 -5.12
C PRO A 145 22.17 -7.32 -4.83
N THR A 146 21.37 -6.36 -5.29
CA THR A 146 21.63 -4.93 -5.10
C THR A 146 20.30 -4.22 -4.82
N PRO A 147 19.89 -4.13 -3.53
CA PRO A 147 18.60 -3.56 -3.14
C PRO A 147 18.37 -2.13 -3.66
N GLU A 148 19.43 -1.33 -3.80
CA GLU A 148 19.34 0.03 -4.34
C GLU A 148 19.04 0.06 -5.85
N ALA A 149 19.34 -1.00 -6.60
CA ALA A 149 19.02 -1.09 -8.02
C ALA A 149 17.65 -1.74 -8.30
N PHE A 150 16.97 -2.24 -7.25
CA PHE A 150 15.65 -2.84 -7.39
C PHE A 150 14.63 -1.80 -7.89
N ILE A 151 13.86 -2.18 -8.91
CA ILE A 151 12.81 -1.34 -9.48
C ILE A 151 11.54 -1.54 -8.65
N SER A 152 11.16 -0.52 -7.89
CA SER A 152 9.94 -0.52 -7.09
C SER A 152 8.83 0.26 -7.79
N HIS A 153 7.60 -0.21 -7.63
CA HIS A 153 6.38 0.39 -8.17
C HIS A 153 5.51 1.02 -7.07
N ILE A 154 5.89 0.85 -5.80
CA ILE A 154 5.11 1.27 -4.64
C ILE A 154 5.09 2.81 -4.52
N PRO A 155 3.91 3.43 -4.42
CA PRO A 155 3.79 4.86 -4.12
C PRO A 155 4.14 5.15 -2.65
N VAL A 156 5.15 5.98 -2.40
CA VAL A 156 5.51 6.43 -1.03
C VAL A 156 4.73 7.70 -0.65
N HIS A 157 3.80 7.56 0.29
CA HIS A 157 2.93 8.66 0.73
C HIS A 157 3.62 9.64 1.72
N GLN A 158 3.94 10.85 1.25
CA GLN A 158 4.30 11.99 2.10
C GLN A 158 3.05 12.81 2.42
N VAL A 159 2.68 12.88 3.70
CA VAL A 159 1.55 13.69 4.16
C VAL A 159 2.11 14.55 5.27
N CYS A 160 2.03 15.87 5.10
CA CYS A 160 2.33 16.81 6.17
C CYS A 160 1.25 16.64 7.24
N ILE A 161 1.67 16.27 8.45
CA ILE A 161 0.83 16.24 9.64
C ILE A 161 1.03 17.58 10.36
#